data_AF-A0A961WC08-F1
#
_entry.id   AF-A0A961WC08-F1
#
_cell.length_a   1.000
_cell.length_b   1.000
_cell.length_c   1.000
_cell.angle_alpha   90.00
_cell.angle_beta   90.00
_cell.angle_gamma   90.00
#
_symmetry.space_group_name_H-M   'P 1'
#
loop_
_entity.id
_entity.type
_entity.pdbx_description
1 polymer ?
#
loop_
_entity_poly.entity_id
_entity_poly.type
_entity_poly.pdbx_seq_one_letter_code
_entity_poly.pdbx_strand_id
1 'polypeptide(L)' 'MDLGKHAVFIWSSYGIVVIVIAALIGWLVWDGRRQAQRLADLQARGVTRRSQRQEP' A
#
# COMPACT_ATOMS: atom_id res chain seq x y z
N MET A 1 -33.97 4.10 -22.10
CA MET A 1 -32.70 4.85 -22.09
C MET A 1 -31.61 3.88 -22.50
N ASP A 2 -31.38 3.74 -23.81
CA ASP A 2 -30.31 2.90 -24.33
C ASP A 2 -29.01 3.71 -24.17
N LEU A 3 -28.25 3.40 -23.13
CA LEU A 3 -26.94 4.01 -22.89
C LEU A 3 -26.01 3.35 -23.91
N GLY A 4 -26.02 3.90 -25.14
CA GLY A 4 -25.55 3.25 -26.37
C GLY A 4 -24.23 2.50 -26.22
N LYS A 5 -24.06 1.42 -27.00
CA LYS A 5 -23.06 0.31 -26.94
C LYS A 5 -21.70 0.54 -26.24
N HIS A 6 -21.22 1.77 -26.18
CA HIS A 6 -20.01 2.20 -25.50
C HIS A 6 -20.15 2.35 -23.97
N ALA A 7 -21.35 2.48 -23.42
CA ALA A 7 -21.51 2.70 -21.98
C ALA A 7 -21.02 1.53 -21.14
N VAL A 8 -21.36 0.30 -21.54
CA VAL A 8 -20.87 -0.93 -20.90
C VAL A 8 -19.34 -0.99 -20.96
N PHE A 9 -18.74 -0.59 -22.08
CA PHE A 9 -17.29 -0.52 -22.22
C PHE A 9 -16.67 0.49 -21.26
N ILE A 10 -17.20 1.72 -21.20
CA ILE A 10 -16.72 2.79 -20.30
C ILE A 10 -16.75 2.32 -18.84
N TRP A 11 -17.90 1.81 -18.38
CA TRP A 11 -18.05 1.31 -17.02
C TRP A 11 -17.12 0.13 -16.71
N SER A 12 -16.93 -0.80 -17.66
CA SER A 12 -16.02 -1.93 -17.49
C SER A 12 -14.57 -1.48 -17.40
N SER A 13 -14.13 -0.55 -18.25
CA SER A 13 -12.77 0.01 -18.20
C SER A 13 -12.51 0.72 -16.87
N TYR A 14 -13.42 1.57 -16.40
CA TYR A 14 -13.30 2.20 -15.09
C TYR A 14 -13.32 1.17 -13.95
N GLY A 15 -14.17 0.14 -14.05
CA GLY A 15 -14.21 -0.96 -13.07
C GLY A 15 -12.87 -1.68 -12.96
N ILE A 16 -12.24 -2.03 -14.08
CA ILE A 16 -10.92 -2.67 -14.10
C ILE A 16 -9.86 -1.75 -13.47
N VAL A 17 -9.87 -0.45 -13.80
CA VAL A 17 -8.94 0.52 -13.20
C VAL A 17 -9.10 0.58 -11.69
N VAL A 18 -10.34 0.64 -11.18
CA VAL A 18 -10.62 0.63 -9.75
C VAL A 18 -10.12 -0.67 -9.09
N ILE A 19 -10.33 -1.82 -9.73
CA ILE A 19 -9.83 -3.12 -9.24
C ILE A 19 -8.30 -3.12 -9.14
N VAL A 20 -7.60 -2.63 -10.17
CA VAL A 20 -6.14 -2.57 -10.20
C VAL A 20 -5.63 -1.64 -9.09
N ILE A 21 -6.22 -0.46 -8.93
CA ILE A 21 -5.85 0.49 -7.87
C ILE A 21 -6.08 -0.14 -6.49
N ALA A 22 -7.23 -0.77 -6.27
CA ALA A 22 -7.54 -1.43 -5.01
C ALA A 22 -6.56 -2.58 -4.70
N ALA A 23 -6.17 -3.35 -5.71
CA ALA A 23 -5.17 -4.40 -5.57
C ALA A 23 -3.79 -3.83 -5.19
N LEU A 24 -3.36 -2.73 -5.81
CA LEU A 24 -2.11 -2.05 -5.48
C LEU A 24 -2.11 -1.50 -4.06
N ILE A 25 -3.20 -0.83 -3.65
CA ILE A 25 -3.36 -0.32 -2.28
C ILE A 25 -3.33 -1.48 -1.28
N GLY A 26 -4.09 -2.54 -1.54
CA GLY A 26 -4.12 -3.73 -0.69
C GLY A 26 -2.74 -4.38 -0.55
N TRP A 27 -2.00 -4.49 -1.66
CA TRP A 27 -0.65 -5.02 -1.67
C TRP A 27 0.32 -4.13 -0.89
N LEU A 28 0.27 -2.82 -1.09
CA LEU A 28 1.10 -1.86 -0.35
C LEU A 28 0.83 -1.91 1.16
N VAL A 29 -0.44 -1.99 1.57
CA VAL A 29 -0.79 -2.12 2.98
C VAL A 29 -0.29 -3.44 3.55
N TRP A 30 -0.43 -4.54 2.81
CA TRP A 30 0.08 -5.84 3.23
C TRP A 30 1.61 -5.82 3.39
N ASP A 31 2.32 -5.23 2.43
CA ASP A 31 3.76 -5.11 2.44
C ASP A 31 4.24 -4.19 3.58
N GLY A 32 3.63 -3.02 3.73
CA GLY A 32 3.90 -2.07 4.80
C GLY A 32 3.67 -2.67 6.19
N ARG A 33 2.65 -3.51 6.37
CA ARG A 33 2.43 -4.25 7.62
C ARG A 33 3.57 -5.23 7.93
N ARG A 34 4.13 -5.89 6.90
CA ARG A 34 5.30 -6.77 7.08
C ARG A 34 6.54 -5.99 7.46
N GLN A 35 6.73 -4.80 6.90
CA GLN A 35 7.85 -3.92 7.25
C GLN A 35 7.70 -3.34 8.66
N ALA A 36 6.50 -2.89 9.03
CA ALA A 36 6.20 -2.33 10.36
C ALA A 36 6.42 -3.34 11.49
N GLN A 37 6.11 -4.62 11.27
CA GLN A 37 6.36 -5.69 12.25
C GLN A 37 7.86 -5.85 12.55
N ARG A 38 8.72 -5.72 11.54
CA ARG A 38 10.18 -5.80 11.71
C ARG A 38 10.73 -4.57 12.43
N LEU A 39 10.22 -3.38 12.11
CA LEU A 39 10.56 -2.14 12.82
C LEU A 39 10.11 -2.17 14.29
N ALA A 40 8.93 -2.70 14.57
CA ALA A 40 8.41 -2.84 15.93
C ALA A 40 9.27 -3.80 16.77
N ASP A 41 9.72 -4.92 16.20
CA ASP A 41 10.63 -5.86 16.88
C ASP A 41 12.00 -5.20 17.17
N LEU A 42 12.52 -4.37 16.25
CA LEU A 42 13.76 -3.63 16.47
C LEU A 42 13.61 -2.47 17.48
N GLN A 43 12.46 -1.80 17.51
CA GLN A 43 12.13 -0.79 18.52
C GLN A 43 11.96 -1.43 19.90
N ALA A 44 11.27 -2.57 20.00
CA ALA A 44 11.14 -3.33 21.23
C ALA A 44 12.50 -3.81 21.78
N ARG A 45 13.46 -4.07 20.89
CA ARG A 45 14.85 -4.43 21.24
C ARG A 45 15.74 -3.22 21.59
N GLY A 46 15.22 -1.99 21.60
CA GLY A 46 15.91 -0.83 22.16
C GLY A 46 17.01 -0.23 21.27
N VAL A 47 16.89 -0.31 19.94
CA VAL A 47 17.81 0.34 18.97
C VAL A 47 17.58 1.87 18.91
N THR A 48 17.59 2.54 20.07
CA THR A 48 17.54 4.02 20.15
C THR A 48 18.81 4.61 20.77
N ARG A 49 19.64 3.78 21.45
CA ARG A 49 20.80 4.31 22.19
C ARG A 49 22.09 4.47 21.37
N ARG A 50 22.22 3.85 20.18
CA ARG A 50 23.48 3.87 19.41
C ARG A 50 23.57 4.91 18.29
N SER A 51 22.43 5.44 17.84
CA SER A 51 22.40 6.42 16.74
C SER A 51 22.58 7.86 17.21
N GLN A 52 22.43 8.15 18.51
CA GLN A 52 22.72 9.47 19.09
C GLN A 52 24.17 9.65 19.57
N ARG A 53 25.06 8.65 19.38
CA ARG A 53 26.44 8.70 19.91
C ARG A 53 27.52 8.58 18.83
N GLN A 54 27.18 8.81 17.57
CA GLN A 54 28.13 8.78 16.47
C GLN A 54 28.00 10.05 15.63
N GLU A 55 28.26 11.18 16.29
CA GLU A 55 28.84 12.35 15.64
C GLU A 55 30.16 12.63 16.40
N PRO A 56 31.34 12.38 15.78
CA PRO A 56 32.63 12.84 16.28
C PRO A 56 32.84 14.34 16.02
#